data_AF-A0A7S0EWI1-F1
#
_entry.id   AF-A0A7S0EWI1-F1
#
_cell.length_a   1.000
_cell.length_b   1.000
_cell.length_c   1.000
_cell.angle_alpha   90.00
_cell.angle_beta   90.00
_cell.angle_gamma   90.00
#
_symmetry.space_group_name_H-M   'P 1'
#
loop_
_entity.id
_entity.type
_entity.pdbx_description
1 polymer ?
#
loop_
_entity_poly.entity_id
_entity_poly.type
_entity_poly.pdbx_seq_one_letter_code
_entity_poly.pdbx_strand_id
1 'polypeptide(L)'
;IKSHFQLLLDEILHPFYVFQIWSIVVWYLEPYVLYATAIAIVSIFSALISLLSTRKNLVNIRNMAQFSCDVTVLRRKSPSTAPERKLISSADLVPGDVVEITDDMTFPCDIVLCSGSSVVNESMLTGESLPVLKAAIPVHSENTFDSEADKRFVLFCGTKSLEARPVGNKKVTGIVLRTGFHTAKGRLV
;
A
#
# COMPACT_ATOMS: atom_id res chain seq x y z
N ILE A 1 -4.57 10.26 -11.21
CA ILE A 1 -4.58 9.26 -12.30
C ILE A 1 -4.04 9.96 -13.54
N LYS A 2 -2.79 9.69 -13.98
CA LYS A 2 -2.26 10.30 -15.21
C LYS A 2 -3.10 9.83 -16.40
N SER A 3 -3.56 10.76 -17.22
CA SER A 3 -4.37 10.45 -18.40
C SER A 3 -3.56 9.61 -19.41
N HIS A 4 -4.24 8.77 -20.20
CA HIS A 4 -3.60 7.98 -21.27
C HIS A 4 -2.76 8.85 -22.21
N PHE A 5 -3.21 10.07 -22.46
CA PHE A 5 -2.50 11.05 -23.27
C PHE A 5 -1.24 11.60 -22.58
N GLN A 6 -1.28 11.83 -21.27
CA GLN A 6 -0.12 12.32 -20.51
C GLN A 6 1.02 11.29 -20.46
N LEU A 7 0.69 10.01 -20.28
CA LEU A 7 1.68 8.93 -20.32
C LEU A 7 2.35 8.80 -21.69
N LEU A 8 1.59 9.01 -22.76
CA LEU A 8 2.10 8.93 -24.13
C LEU A 8 2.93 10.19 -24.48
N LEU A 9 2.53 11.35 -24.00
CA LEU A 9 3.27 12.61 -24.16
C LEU A 9 4.60 12.57 -23.38
N ASP A 10 4.59 12.08 -22.14
CA ASP A 10 5.79 11.91 -21.29
C ASP A 10 6.79 10.94 -21.97
N GLU A 11 6.30 9.85 -22.57
CA GLU A 11 7.16 8.90 -23.28
C GLU A 11 7.75 9.52 -24.57
N ILE A 12 6.96 10.21 -25.40
CA ILE A 12 7.44 10.82 -26.66
C ILE A 12 8.40 11.98 -26.43
N LEU A 13 8.21 12.75 -25.35
CA LEU A 13 9.10 13.85 -24.98
C LEU A 13 10.44 13.38 -24.40
N HIS A 14 10.61 12.07 -24.19
CA HIS A 14 11.90 11.54 -23.77
C HIS A 14 12.97 11.89 -24.84
N PRO A 15 14.12 12.48 -24.46
CA PRO A 15 15.11 13.03 -25.41
C PRO A 15 15.54 12.06 -26.52
N PHE A 16 15.53 10.76 -26.21
CA PHE A 16 15.80 9.69 -27.17
C PHE A 16 14.82 9.66 -28.36
N TYR A 17 13.50 9.70 -28.11
CA TYR A 17 12.50 9.62 -29.18
C TYR A 17 12.44 10.89 -30.02
N VAL A 18 12.67 12.05 -29.41
CA VAL A 18 12.78 13.33 -30.14
C VAL A 18 13.94 13.27 -31.14
N PHE A 19 15.10 12.78 -30.70
CA PHE A 19 16.26 12.57 -31.59
C PHE A 19 15.98 11.53 -32.68
N GLN A 20 15.25 10.46 -32.35
CA GLN A 20 14.92 9.40 -33.30
C GLN A 20 13.96 9.88 -34.39
N ILE A 21 12.94 10.68 -34.04
CA ILE A 21 12.03 11.31 -35.02
C ILE A 21 12.81 12.25 -35.93
N TRP A 22 13.67 13.11 -35.36
CA TRP A 22 14.54 14.00 -36.13
C TRP A 22 15.44 13.24 -37.11
N SER A 23 16.05 12.13 -36.66
CA SER A 23 16.92 11.29 -37.49
C SER A 23 16.17 10.66 -38.67
N ILE A 24 14.93 10.18 -38.45
CA ILE A 24 14.07 9.64 -39.51
C ILE A 24 13.74 10.72 -40.54
N VAL A 25 13.44 11.94 -40.11
CA VAL A 25 13.15 13.08 -41.01
C VAL A 25 14.36 13.42 -41.87
N VAL A 26 15.56 13.54 -41.27
CA VAL A 26 16.80 13.83 -42.01
C VAL A 26 17.08 12.75 -43.07
N TRP A 27 16.89 11.48 -42.75
CA TRP A 27 17.19 10.38 -43.66
C TRP A 27 16.20 10.25 -44.83
N TYR A 28 14.97 10.72 -44.64
CA TYR A 28 14.00 10.87 -45.73
C TYR A 28 14.36 12.01 -46.69
N LEU A 29 15.05 13.05 -46.20
CA LEU A 29 15.49 14.19 -47.01
C LEU A 29 16.77 13.89 -47.84
N GLU A 30 17.59 12.92 -47.42
CA GLU A 30 18.84 12.51 -48.11
C GLU A 30 18.68 11.26 -49.01
N PRO A 31 17.61 11.15 -49.81
CA PRO A 31 17.17 9.92 -50.52
C PRO A 31 17.37 8.52 -49.90
N TYR A 32 17.65 8.36 -48.61
CA TYR A 32 17.92 7.05 -47.97
C TYR A 32 16.65 6.36 -47.43
N VAL A 33 15.65 6.18 -48.29
CA VAL A 33 14.30 5.68 -47.91
C VAL A 33 14.33 4.29 -47.26
N LEU A 34 15.14 3.35 -47.76
CA LEU A 34 15.22 2.00 -47.20
C LEU A 34 15.71 1.99 -45.74
N TYR A 35 16.71 2.81 -45.43
CA TYR A 35 17.25 2.91 -44.08
C TYR A 35 16.27 3.66 -43.15
N ALA A 36 15.64 4.72 -43.63
CA ALA A 36 14.65 5.49 -42.86
C ALA A 36 13.43 4.63 -42.49
N THR A 37 12.92 3.82 -43.42
CA THR A 37 11.80 2.90 -43.16
C THR A 37 12.17 1.80 -42.15
N ALA A 38 13.37 1.22 -42.25
CA ALA A 38 13.84 0.22 -41.29
C ALA A 38 13.95 0.78 -39.86
N ILE A 39 14.54 1.98 -39.70
CA ILE A 39 14.63 2.65 -38.39
C ILE A 39 13.24 3.00 -37.85
N ALA A 40 12.34 3.47 -38.71
CA ALA A 40 10.97 3.78 -38.31
C ALA A 40 10.23 2.54 -37.77
N ILE A 41 10.35 1.39 -38.44
CA ILE A 41 9.73 0.13 -38.00
C ILE A 41 10.30 -0.28 -36.63
N VAL A 42 11.63 -0.32 -36.49
CA VAL A 42 12.27 -0.70 -35.21
C VAL A 42 11.90 0.27 -34.09
N SER A 43 11.83 1.56 -34.38
CA SER A 43 11.40 2.60 -33.42
C SER A 43 9.97 2.37 -32.93
N ILE A 44 9.03 2.12 -33.85
CA ILE A 44 7.63 1.88 -33.51
C ILE A 44 7.49 0.63 -32.64
N PHE A 45 8.17 -0.47 -33.00
CA PHE A 45 8.17 -1.69 -32.19
C PHE A 45 8.78 -1.47 -30.81
N SER A 46 9.90 -0.75 -30.72
CA SER A 46 10.56 -0.42 -29.45
C SER A 46 9.64 0.42 -28.55
N ALA A 47 8.99 1.45 -29.09
CA ALA A 47 8.05 2.30 -28.37
C ALA A 47 6.82 1.50 -27.88
N LEU A 48 6.29 0.60 -28.71
CA LEU A 48 5.17 -0.26 -28.33
C LEU A 48 5.53 -1.20 -27.17
N ILE A 49 6.71 -1.83 -27.23
CA ILE A 49 7.21 -2.71 -26.16
C ILE A 49 7.46 -1.90 -24.88
N SER A 50 8.08 -0.72 -24.97
CA SER A 50 8.30 0.18 -23.83
C SER A 50 6.97 0.54 -23.16
N LEU A 51 5.98 0.97 -23.93
CA LEU A 51 4.66 1.34 -23.42
C LEU A 51 3.97 0.17 -22.71
N LEU A 52 3.99 -1.03 -23.31
CA LEU A 52 3.41 -2.22 -22.71
C LEU A 52 4.15 -2.65 -21.43
N SER A 53 5.48 -2.54 -21.42
CA SER A 53 6.32 -2.83 -20.25
C SER A 53 6.01 -1.88 -19.10
N THR A 54 6.02 -0.56 -19.38
CA THR A 54 5.65 0.48 -18.42
C THR A 54 4.25 0.26 -17.85
N ARG A 55 3.29 -0.12 -18.70
CA ARG A 55 1.92 -0.47 -18.26
C ARG A 55 1.89 -1.66 -17.31
N LYS A 56 2.55 -2.76 -17.68
CA LYS A 56 2.64 -3.96 -16.83
C LYS A 56 3.31 -3.64 -15.50
N ASN A 57 4.38 -2.85 -15.53
CA ASN A 57 5.10 -2.44 -14.32
C ASN A 57 4.21 -1.62 -13.38
N LEU A 58 3.47 -0.63 -13.90
CA LEU A 58 2.54 0.19 -13.11
C LEU A 58 1.41 -0.65 -12.50
N VAL A 59 0.85 -1.61 -13.24
CA VAL A 59 -0.20 -2.50 -12.73
C VAL A 59 0.37 -3.44 -11.66
N ASN A 60 1.57 -3.98 -11.86
CA ASN A 60 2.22 -4.83 -10.88
C ASN A 60 2.51 -4.07 -9.58
N ILE A 61 3.06 -2.85 -9.66
CA ILE A 61 3.27 -1.99 -8.49
C ILE A 61 1.94 -1.73 -7.76
N ARG A 62 0.87 -1.44 -8.50
CA ARG A 62 -0.47 -1.25 -7.91
C ARG A 62 -0.97 -2.50 -7.19
N ASN A 63 -0.81 -3.68 -7.79
CA ASN A 63 -1.26 -4.93 -7.19
C ASN A 63 -0.41 -5.30 -5.97
N MET A 64 0.89 -5.00 -5.97
CA MET A 64 1.77 -5.17 -4.80
C MET A 64 1.44 -4.18 -3.66
N ALA A 65 0.92 -2.99 -4.00
CA ALA A 65 0.45 -2.02 -3.01
C ALA A 65 -0.90 -2.44 -2.37
N GLN A 66 -1.72 -3.23 -3.07
CA GLN A 66 -2.99 -3.74 -2.56
C GLN A 66 -2.80 -5.10 -1.86
N PHE A 67 -2.24 -5.09 -0.65
CA PHE A 67 -2.33 -6.23 0.25
C PHE A 67 -3.78 -6.34 0.75
N SER A 68 -4.53 -7.35 0.28
CA SER A 68 -5.87 -7.67 0.76
C SER A 68 -5.89 -8.99 1.52
N CYS A 69 -6.20 -8.94 2.82
CA CYS A 69 -6.53 -10.09 3.65
C CYS A 69 -7.96 -9.98 4.19
N ASP A 70 -8.52 -11.11 4.63
CA ASP A 70 -9.77 -11.13 5.38
C ASP A 70 -9.52 -10.80 6.85
N VAL A 71 -10.31 -9.88 7.40
CA VAL A 71 -10.18 -9.41 8.78
C VAL A 71 -11.53 -9.54 9.49
N THR A 72 -11.49 -10.01 10.74
CA THR A 72 -12.68 -10.05 11.59
C THR A 72 -12.90 -8.69 12.23
N VAL A 73 -13.99 -8.02 11.86
CA VAL A 73 -14.42 -6.75 12.45
C VAL A 73 -15.57 -6.94 13.44
N LEU A 74 -15.61 -6.06 14.43
CA LEU A 74 -16.69 -5.94 15.40
C LEU A 74 -17.50 -4.67 15.06
N ARG A 75 -18.55 -4.83 14.25
CA ARG A 75 -19.40 -3.70 13.82
C ARG A 75 -20.76 -3.77 14.51
N ARG A 76 -21.25 -2.62 14.98
CA ARG A 76 -22.57 -2.48 15.60
C ARG A 76 -23.58 -1.96 14.58
N LYS A 77 -24.76 -2.61 14.46
CA LYS A 77 -25.83 -2.15 13.56
C LYS A 77 -26.59 -0.93 14.11
N SER A 78 -26.75 -0.85 15.42
CA SER A 78 -27.44 0.24 16.12
C SER A 78 -26.85 0.42 17.52
N PRO A 79 -26.78 1.63 18.11
CA PRO A 79 -26.20 1.87 19.43
C PRO A 79 -26.71 0.96 20.55
N SER A 80 -27.95 0.47 20.43
CA SER A 80 -28.60 -0.42 21.40
C SER A 80 -28.30 -1.91 21.23
N THR A 81 -27.65 -2.32 20.13
CA THR A 81 -27.40 -3.74 19.82
C THR A 81 -25.97 -4.14 20.20
N ALA A 82 -25.77 -5.42 20.58
CA ALA A 82 -24.44 -5.97 20.77
C ALA A 82 -23.61 -5.91 19.46
N PRO A 83 -22.28 -5.74 19.54
CA PRO A 83 -21.42 -5.77 18.36
C PRO A 83 -21.46 -7.17 17.72
N GLU A 84 -21.62 -7.20 16.39
CA GLU A 84 -21.65 -8.43 15.60
C GLU A 84 -20.26 -8.65 14.98
N ARG A 85 -19.77 -9.89 15.05
CA ARG A 85 -18.54 -10.30 14.37
C ARG A 85 -18.83 -10.53 12.89
N LYS A 86 -18.06 -9.89 12.02
CA LYS A 86 -18.14 -10.11 10.57
C LYS A 86 -16.75 -10.25 9.99
N LEU A 87 -16.59 -11.24 9.12
CA LEU A 87 -15.39 -11.35 8.28
C LEU A 87 -15.60 -10.46 7.07
N ILE A 88 -14.71 -9.48 6.88
CA ILE A 88 -14.74 -8.57 5.73
C ILE A 88 -13.37 -8.51 5.07
N SER A 89 -13.33 -8.08 3.82
CA SER A 89 -12.06 -7.77 3.16
C SER A 89 -11.42 -6.54 3.79
N SER A 90 -10.11 -6.57 3.98
CA SER A 90 -9.32 -5.40 4.41
C SER A 90 -9.44 -4.19 3.48
N ALA A 91 -9.84 -4.39 2.23
CA ALA A 91 -10.13 -3.29 1.30
C ALA A 91 -11.34 -2.44 1.72
N ASP A 92 -12.26 -3.01 2.51
CA ASP A 92 -13.48 -2.35 2.99
C ASP A 92 -13.33 -1.76 4.40
N LEU A 93 -12.13 -1.86 4.99
CA LEU A 93 -11.84 -1.29 6.30
C LEU A 93 -11.84 0.24 6.23
N VAL A 94 -12.48 0.85 7.23
CA VAL A 94 -12.48 2.31 7.40
C VAL A 94 -11.92 2.69 8.77
N PRO A 95 -11.32 3.89 8.91
CA PRO A 95 -10.94 4.41 10.22
C PRO A 95 -12.10 4.37 11.21
N GLY A 96 -11.85 3.89 12.42
CA GLY A 96 -12.85 3.69 13.47
C GLY A 96 -13.44 2.28 13.57
N ASP A 97 -13.24 1.41 12.57
CA ASP A 97 -13.61 0.00 12.70
C ASP A 97 -12.80 -0.68 13.81
N VAL A 98 -13.45 -1.55 14.59
CA VAL A 98 -12.78 -2.37 15.59
C VAL A 98 -12.43 -3.71 14.98
N VAL A 99 -11.15 -4.07 14.98
CA VAL A 99 -10.63 -5.31 14.43
C VAL A 99 -10.16 -6.24 15.55
N GLU A 100 -10.43 -7.54 15.37
CA GLU A 100 -9.88 -8.60 16.21
C GLU A 100 -8.47 -8.97 15.72
N ILE A 101 -7.51 -8.99 16.64
CA ILE A 101 -6.11 -9.29 16.32
C ILE A 101 -5.83 -10.74 16.71
N THR A 102 -5.32 -11.51 15.75
CA THR A 102 -4.98 -12.92 15.91
C THR A 102 -3.48 -13.16 15.76
N ASP A 103 -3.06 -14.36 16.11
CA ASP A 103 -1.71 -14.84 15.84
C ASP A 103 -1.47 -14.93 14.32
N ASP A 104 -0.21 -14.76 13.92
CA ASP A 104 0.27 -14.80 12.54
C ASP A 104 -0.38 -13.82 11.54
N MET A 105 -1.14 -12.83 12.05
CA MET A 105 -1.82 -11.83 11.22
C MET A 105 -0.85 -10.78 10.69
N THR A 106 -0.89 -10.49 9.39
CA THR A 106 -0.23 -9.30 8.81
C THR A 106 -1.21 -8.15 8.81
N PHE A 107 -0.82 -6.99 9.35
CA PHE A 107 -1.72 -5.85 9.49
C PHE A 107 -1.90 -5.13 8.15
N PRO A 108 -3.14 -4.98 7.63
CA PRO A 108 -3.40 -4.31 6.35
C PRO A 108 -3.50 -2.78 6.49
N CYS A 109 -3.49 -2.26 7.72
CA CYS A 109 -3.70 -0.85 8.04
C CYS A 109 -3.01 -0.50 9.37
N ASP A 110 -2.97 0.79 9.71
CA ASP A 110 -2.45 1.21 11.02
C ASP A 110 -3.57 1.07 12.05
N ILE A 111 -3.32 0.32 13.12
CA ILE A 111 -4.29 -0.04 14.15
C ILE A 111 -3.77 0.39 15.52
N VAL A 112 -4.63 0.97 16.34
CA VAL A 112 -4.33 1.28 17.74
C VAL A 112 -4.88 0.17 18.63
N LEU A 113 -4.03 -0.42 19.48
CA LEU A 113 -4.45 -1.45 20.42
C LEU A 113 -5.36 -0.88 21.52
N CYS A 114 -6.53 -1.49 21.69
CA CYS A 114 -7.52 -1.11 22.70
C CYS A 114 -7.60 -2.13 23.85
N SER A 115 -7.28 -3.41 23.59
CA SER A 115 -7.31 -4.47 24.59
C SER A 115 -6.24 -5.51 24.28
N GLY A 116 -5.57 -6.00 25.32
CA GLY A 116 -4.52 -7.00 25.19
C GLY A 116 -3.14 -6.43 24.84
N SER A 117 -2.25 -7.30 24.41
CA SER A 117 -0.95 -6.94 23.86
C SER A 117 -0.63 -7.83 22.67
N SER A 118 0.28 -7.41 21.81
CA SER A 118 0.73 -8.19 20.66
C SER A 118 2.24 -8.08 20.52
N VAL A 119 2.89 -9.21 20.26
CA VAL A 119 4.30 -9.27 19.86
C VAL A 119 4.35 -9.14 18.35
N VAL A 120 5.03 -8.12 17.86
CA VAL A 120 5.00 -7.72 16.45
C VAL A 120 6.39 -7.75 15.86
N ASN A 121 6.49 -8.28 14.64
CA ASN A 121 7.67 -8.13 13.81
C ASN A 121 7.55 -6.88 12.93
N GLU A 122 8.35 -5.86 13.22
CA GLU A 122 8.40 -4.59 12.47
C GLU A 122 9.52 -4.52 11.43
N SER A 123 10.22 -5.64 11.16
CA SER A 123 11.40 -5.66 10.28
C SER A 123 11.16 -5.09 8.88
N MET A 124 9.94 -5.26 8.35
CA MET A 124 9.52 -4.72 7.05
C MET A 124 9.48 -3.18 7.01
N LEU A 125 9.34 -2.52 8.16
CA LEU A 125 9.16 -1.06 8.28
C LEU A 125 10.37 -0.38 8.92
N THR A 126 10.96 -0.96 9.97
CA THR A 126 12.08 -0.38 10.71
C THR A 126 13.44 -0.99 10.34
N GLY A 127 13.43 -2.18 9.71
CA GLY A 127 14.65 -2.96 9.46
C GLY A 127 15.20 -3.67 10.72
N GLU A 128 14.56 -3.50 11.88
CA GLU A 128 14.94 -4.18 13.11
C GLU A 128 14.44 -5.62 13.10
N SER A 129 15.32 -6.59 13.36
CA SER A 129 14.99 -8.02 13.33
C SER A 129 14.37 -8.54 14.62
N LEU A 130 14.41 -7.75 15.70
CA LEU A 130 13.91 -8.16 17.00
C LEU A 130 12.40 -7.86 17.12
N PRO A 131 11.59 -8.84 17.54
CA PRO A 131 10.18 -8.58 17.81
C PRO A 131 9.99 -7.56 18.93
N VAL A 132 9.00 -6.69 18.76
CA VAL A 132 8.67 -5.63 19.72
C VAL A 132 7.31 -5.93 20.34
N LEU A 133 7.20 -5.77 21.66
CA LEU A 133 5.92 -5.89 22.37
C LEU A 133 5.14 -4.58 22.29
N LYS A 134 3.91 -4.65 21.80
CA LYS A 134 2.94 -3.54 21.75
C LYS A 134 1.82 -3.81 22.75
N ALA A 135 1.43 -2.79 23.51
CA ALA A 135 0.40 -2.89 24.53
C ALA A 135 -0.82 -2.05 24.16
N ALA A 136 -1.98 -2.35 24.76
CA ALA A 136 -3.15 -1.50 24.66
C ALA A 136 -2.95 -0.14 25.35
N ILE A 137 -3.63 0.88 24.83
CA ILE A 137 -3.67 2.20 25.47
C ILE A 137 -4.27 2.06 26.89
N PRO A 138 -3.61 2.62 27.91
CA PRO A 138 -4.15 2.63 29.27
C PRO A 138 -5.41 3.50 29.36
N VAL A 139 -6.47 2.94 29.92
CA VAL A 139 -7.81 3.56 30.07
C VAL A 139 -7.79 4.84 30.93
N HIS A 140 -6.76 5.02 31.76
CA HIS A 140 -6.65 6.13 32.74
C HIS A 140 -5.47 7.07 32.45
N SER A 141 -5.13 7.28 31.18
CA SER A 141 -4.17 8.34 30.82
C SER A 141 -4.89 9.68 30.70
N GLU A 142 -4.45 10.68 31.48
CA GLU A 142 -4.93 12.08 31.34
C GLU A 142 -4.38 12.75 30.07
N ASN A 143 -3.39 12.13 29.44
CA ASN A 143 -2.75 12.62 28.22
C ASN A 143 -3.60 12.27 26.99
N THR A 144 -3.74 13.24 26.09
CA THR A 144 -4.36 13.01 24.78
C THR A 144 -3.45 12.09 23.96
N PHE A 145 -4.02 11.02 23.38
CA PHE A 145 -3.28 10.10 22.52
C PHE A 145 -2.75 10.84 21.28
N ASP A 146 -1.43 10.78 21.06
CA ASP A 146 -0.79 11.26 19.84
C ASP A 146 -0.18 10.08 19.08
N SER A 147 -0.70 9.83 17.87
CA SER A 147 -0.25 8.76 16.98
C SER A 147 1.25 8.80 16.63
N GLU A 148 1.89 9.98 16.65
CA GLU A 148 3.31 10.12 16.31
C GLU A 148 4.22 9.91 17.54
N ALA A 149 3.78 10.32 18.72
CA ALA A 149 4.52 10.14 19.97
C ALA A 149 4.32 8.74 20.58
N ASP A 150 3.13 8.16 20.44
CA ASP A 150 2.73 6.93 21.13
C ASP A 150 2.75 5.67 20.23
N LYS A 151 3.82 5.52 19.45
CA LYS A 151 4.04 4.39 18.52
C LYS A 151 4.01 3.00 19.19
N ARG A 152 4.19 2.94 20.51
CA ARG A 152 4.13 1.71 21.33
C ARG A 152 2.73 1.10 21.45
N PHE A 153 1.68 1.88 21.17
CA PHE A 153 0.30 1.39 21.15
C PHE A 153 -0.23 1.17 19.73
N VAL A 154 0.58 1.48 18.72
CA VAL A 154 0.22 1.41 17.30
C VAL A 154 0.86 0.17 16.66
N LEU A 155 0.05 -0.55 15.90
CA LEU A 155 0.40 -1.64 15.01
C LEU A 155 0.40 -1.08 13.59
N PHE A 156 1.55 -1.08 12.93
CA PHE A 156 1.70 -0.44 11.62
C PHE A 156 1.35 -1.36 10.45
N CYS A 157 0.81 -0.78 9.38
CA CYS A 157 0.50 -1.49 8.15
C CYS A 157 1.73 -2.22 7.57
N GLY A 158 1.63 -3.53 7.35
CA GLY A 158 2.69 -4.36 6.80
C GLY A 158 3.61 -5.03 7.83
N THR A 159 3.43 -4.75 9.13
CA THR A 159 4.06 -5.55 10.20
C THR A 159 3.24 -6.81 10.48
N LYS A 160 3.86 -7.80 11.13
CA LYS A 160 3.24 -9.10 11.40
C LYS A 160 3.07 -9.34 12.90
N SER A 161 1.86 -9.63 13.34
CA SER A 161 1.57 -10.19 14.67
C SER A 161 2.16 -11.60 14.74
N LEU A 162 3.13 -11.81 15.62
CA LEU A 162 3.66 -13.14 15.92
C LEU A 162 2.80 -13.83 16.98
N GLU A 163 2.35 -13.05 17.97
CA GLU A 163 1.59 -13.54 19.11
C GLU A 163 0.63 -12.44 19.59
N ALA A 164 -0.64 -12.78 19.78
CA ALA A 164 -1.65 -11.94 20.37
C ALA A 164 -1.96 -12.43 21.79
N ARG A 165 -1.66 -11.61 22.80
CA ARG A 165 -1.83 -11.92 24.22
C ARG A 165 -3.11 -11.28 24.77
N PRO A 166 -4.20 -12.04 24.93
CA PRO A 166 -5.43 -11.54 25.53
C PRO A 166 -5.24 -11.25 27.02
N VAL A 167 -6.06 -10.33 27.56
CA VAL A 167 -6.09 -10.02 28.99
C VAL A 167 -7.42 -10.51 29.54
N GLY A 168 -7.37 -11.54 30.40
CA GLY A 168 -8.55 -12.23 30.91
C GLY A 168 -9.33 -12.94 29.79
N ASN A 169 -10.66 -12.86 29.83
CA ASN A 169 -11.53 -13.48 28.81
C ASN A 169 -11.80 -12.56 27.60
N LYS A 170 -11.07 -11.43 27.48
CA LYS A 170 -11.23 -10.47 26.39
C LYS A 170 -10.17 -10.73 25.33
N LYS A 171 -10.62 -10.89 24.09
CA LYS A 171 -9.73 -11.00 22.92
C LYS A 171 -8.92 -9.71 22.71
N VAL A 172 -7.81 -9.85 22.00
CA VAL A 172 -7.00 -8.70 21.58
C VAL A 172 -7.75 -7.96 20.49
N THR A 173 -7.99 -6.67 20.71
CA THR A 173 -8.74 -5.83 19.77
C THR A 173 -8.05 -4.49 19.60
N GLY A 174 -8.23 -3.91 18.42
CA GLY A 174 -7.73 -2.58 18.11
C GLY A 174 -8.70 -1.81 17.23
N ILE A 175 -8.53 -0.50 17.19
CA ILE A 175 -9.29 0.41 16.33
C ILE A 175 -8.42 0.81 15.14
N VAL A 176 -8.99 0.73 13.94
CA VAL A 176 -8.32 1.20 12.72
C VAL A 176 -8.12 2.71 12.82
N LEU A 177 -6.85 3.14 12.73
CA LEU A 177 -6.48 4.55 12.77
C LEU A 177 -6.40 5.13 11.36
N ARG A 178 -5.68 4.46 10.45
CA ARG A 178 -5.44 4.93 9.07
C ARG A 178 -5.46 3.76 8.10
N THR A 179 -5.97 3.99 6.89
CA THR A 179 -6.02 3.00 5.80
C THR A 179 -5.38 3.56 4.53
N GLY A 180 -4.96 2.67 3.62
CA GLY A 180 -4.38 3.04 2.32
C GLY A 180 -3.14 3.94 2.42
N PHE A 181 -3.07 4.98 1.58
CA PHE A 181 -1.94 5.92 1.50
C PHE A 181 -1.73 6.76 2.76
N HIS A 182 -2.69 6.81 3.67
CA HIS A 182 -2.52 7.52 4.95
C HIS A 182 -1.77 6.71 6.01
N THR A 183 -1.57 5.40 5.80
CA THR A 183 -0.78 4.56 6.71
C THR A 183 0.69 4.95 6.72
N ALA A 184 1.43 4.57 7.77
CA ALA A 184 2.87 4.78 7.85
C ALA A 184 3.61 4.21 6.62
N LYS A 185 3.26 2.98 6.21
CA LYS A 185 3.77 2.36 4.98
C LYS A 185 3.34 3.10 3.72
N GLY A 186 2.07 3.51 3.65
CA GLY A 186 1.52 4.23 2.49
C GLY A 186 2.15 5.59 2.24
N ARG A 187 2.69 6.26 3.28
CA ARG A 187 3.42 7.53 3.15
C ARG A 187 4.86 7.39 2.67
N LEU A 188 5.42 6.17 2.66
CA LEU A 188 6.78 5.88 2.20
C LEU A 188 6.86 5.57 0.69
N VAL A 189 5.71 5.37 0.05
CA VAL A 189 5.56 5.04 -1.39
C VAL A 189 5.05 6.26 -2.13
#